data_AF-A0A3D8VLT9-F1
#
_entry.id   AF-A0A3D8VLT9-F1
#
_cell.length_a   1.000
_cell.length_b   1.000
_cell.length_c   1.000
_cell.angle_alpha   90.00
_cell.angle_beta   90.00
_cell.angle_gamma   90.00
#
_symmetry.space_group_name_H-M   'P 1'
#
loop_
_entity.id
_entity.type
_entity.pdbx_description
1 polymer ?
#
loop_
_entity_poly.entity_id
_entity_poly.type
_entity_poly.pdbx_seq_one_letter_code
_entity_poly.pdbx_strand_id
1 'polypeptide(L)'
;MTTTLLDTSKGIVEFTYKGSGPPVLLLKGGHSTRDTDLSHSSLIYEGFSLLTISRPGYDYTELSTGRTPEDFADTIVEVLDHLQLEKVNVISISAAGPTGIALAVHHPDRVARLLLEAALLTSWEGDVKKRAALLFGPAEKFVWSSLRTMLKFFPDLVLKQLLADLTTENVEDYLDNLTPNDRRFIVDMLATSQSGKGFITDLDHETPDINGLQVPVLGMYSQKDRSVPYTNALLLKSSVPDCEIFEVDSDSHLIWIGKDAHTVWKKRLEFLTNT
;
A
#
# COMPACT_ATOMS: atom_id res chain seq x y z
N MET A 1 -10.93 4.63 -16.59
CA MET A 1 -11.10 5.64 -15.53
C MET A 1 -10.32 6.87 -15.99
N THR A 2 -10.78 8.11 -15.73
CA THR A 2 -10.01 9.28 -16.19
C THR A 2 -8.87 9.51 -15.21
N THR A 3 -7.67 9.21 -15.67
CA THR A 3 -6.41 9.53 -15.02
C THR A 3 -6.07 11.00 -15.27
N THR A 4 -5.54 11.67 -14.25
CA THR A 4 -5.02 13.03 -14.34
C THR A 4 -3.50 13.02 -14.19
N LEU A 5 -2.82 13.81 -15.02
CA LEU A 5 -1.40 14.12 -14.86
C LEU A 5 -1.29 15.58 -14.41
N LEU A 6 -0.64 15.82 -13.29
CA LEU A 6 -0.35 17.15 -12.78
C LEU A 6 1.15 17.42 -12.86
N ASP A 7 1.50 18.56 -13.44
CA ASP A 7 2.86 19.08 -13.43
C ASP A 7 3.10 19.83 -12.11
N THR A 8 3.80 19.19 -11.19
CA THR A 8 4.16 19.76 -9.89
C THR A 8 5.52 20.45 -9.95
N SER A 9 5.94 21.12 -8.88
CA SER A 9 7.26 21.75 -8.82
C SER A 9 8.43 20.76 -9.01
N LYS A 10 8.19 19.46 -8.75
CA LYS A 10 9.19 18.38 -8.81
C LYS A 10 9.02 17.46 -10.03
N GLY A 11 7.90 17.53 -10.77
CA GLY A 11 7.67 16.79 -12.02
C GLY A 11 6.24 16.27 -12.18
N ILE A 12 6.02 15.41 -13.17
CA ILE A 12 4.69 14.89 -13.46
C ILE A 12 4.26 13.83 -12.43
N VAL A 13 3.09 14.04 -11.82
CA VAL A 13 2.42 13.09 -10.93
C VAL A 13 1.13 12.59 -11.57
N GLU A 14 0.95 11.28 -11.57
CA GLU A 14 -0.28 10.63 -11.97
C GLU A 14 -1.19 10.37 -10.75
N PHE A 15 -2.47 10.74 -10.86
CA PHE A 15 -3.47 10.37 -9.87
C PHE A 15 -4.87 10.19 -10.46
N THR A 16 -5.77 9.64 -9.64
CA THR A 16 -7.21 9.62 -9.87
C THR A 16 -7.93 10.13 -8.63
N TYR A 17 -9.02 10.86 -8.81
CA TYR A 17 -9.88 11.31 -7.71
C TYR A 17 -11.34 11.05 -8.04
N LYS A 18 -12.07 10.35 -7.17
CA LYS A 18 -13.42 9.86 -7.44
C LYS A 18 -14.30 9.84 -6.20
N GLY A 19 -15.61 9.81 -6.41
CA GLY A 19 -16.59 9.77 -5.33
C GLY A 19 -16.91 11.17 -4.81
N SER A 20 -17.69 11.21 -3.74
CA SER A 20 -18.17 12.43 -3.12
C SER A 20 -18.27 12.21 -1.63
N GLY A 21 -17.67 13.09 -0.83
CA GLY A 21 -17.63 12.97 0.62
C GLY A 21 -16.20 13.08 1.17
N PRO A 22 -15.96 12.68 2.43
CA PRO A 22 -14.66 12.85 3.08
C PRO A 22 -13.52 12.24 2.23
N PRO A 23 -12.43 12.99 1.98
CA PRO A 23 -11.35 12.50 1.14
C PRO A 23 -10.47 11.48 1.85
N VAL A 24 -10.16 10.41 1.12
CA VAL A 24 -9.23 9.35 1.49
C VAL A 24 -8.13 9.29 0.44
N LEU A 25 -6.90 9.60 0.83
CA LEU A 25 -5.70 9.31 0.06
C LEU A 25 -5.32 7.84 0.25
N LEU A 26 -5.26 7.10 -0.85
CA LEU A 26 -4.80 5.71 -0.89
C LEU A 26 -3.39 5.64 -1.49
N LEU A 27 -2.43 5.24 -0.66
CA LEU A 27 -1.06 4.93 -1.08
C LEU A 27 -0.91 3.40 -1.15
N LYS A 28 -0.94 2.87 -2.38
CA LYS A 28 -0.78 1.43 -2.63
C LYS A 28 0.66 1.00 -2.41
N GLY A 29 0.87 -0.25 -2.00
CA GLY A 29 2.17 -0.83 -1.73
C GLY A 29 3.03 -1.07 -2.97
N GLY A 30 4.04 -1.93 -2.81
CA GLY A 30 4.94 -2.31 -3.89
C GLY A 30 4.18 -2.96 -5.05
N HIS A 31 4.71 -2.80 -6.27
CA HIS A 31 4.21 -3.48 -7.47
C HIS A 31 2.74 -3.21 -7.85
N SER A 32 2.11 -2.21 -7.24
CA SER A 32 0.73 -1.85 -7.51
C SER A 32 0.68 -0.72 -8.52
N THR A 33 -0.02 -0.95 -9.63
CA THR A 33 -0.28 0.09 -10.63
C THR A 33 -1.56 0.85 -10.29
N ARG A 34 -1.87 1.89 -11.07
CA ARG A 34 -3.19 2.54 -11.09
C ARG A 34 -4.34 1.53 -11.25
N ASP A 35 -4.12 0.45 -12.00
CA ASP A 35 -5.13 -0.56 -12.33
C ASP A 35 -5.20 -1.71 -11.29
N THR A 36 -4.22 -1.84 -10.40
CA THR A 36 -4.26 -2.81 -9.29
C THR A 36 -5.27 -2.39 -8.24
N ASP A 37 -6.41 -3.07 -8.17
CA ASP A 37 -7.38 -2.89 -7.08
C ASP A 37 -6.98 -3.73 -5.87
N LEU A 38 -7.03 -3.12 -4.68
CA LEU A 38 -6.75 -3.74 -3.39
C LEU A 38 -8.01 -3.82 -2.49
N SER A 39 -9.20 -3.67 -3.11
CA SER A 39 -10.56 -3.60 -2.54
C SER A 39 -11.00 -2.22 -2.04
N HIS A 40 -10.08 -1.27 -1.90
CA HIS A 40 -10.33 0.08 -1.36
C HIS A 40 -11.18 0.97 -2.28
N SER A 41 -11.33 0.62 -3.57
CA SER A 41 -12.26 1.31 -4.47
C SER A 41 -13.71 1.29 -3.93
N SER A 42 -14.02 0.30 -3.09
CA SER A 42 -15.32 0.15 -2.43
C SER A 42 -15.67 1.29 -1.47
N LEU A 43 -14.69 2.07 -1.00
CA LEU A 43 -14.92 3.23 -0.13
C LEU A 43 -15.80 4.29 -0.81
N ILE A 44 -15.77 4.37 -2.14
CA ILE A 44 -16.63 5.27 -2.91
C ILE A 44 -18.11 4.92 -2.70
N TYR A 45 -18.45 3.63 -2.58
CA TYR A 45 -19.82 3.20 -2.33
C TYR A 45 -20.27 3.43 -0.88
N GLU A 46 -19.32 3.64 0.04
CA GLU A 46 -19.55 4.04 1.44
C GLU A 46 -19.63 5.56 1.62
N GLY A 47 -19.61 6.33 0.53
CA GLY A 47 -19.76 7.79 0.57
C GLY A 47 -18.46 8.56 0.84
N PHE A 48 -17.30 7.96 0.60
CA PHE A 48 -16.02 8.67 0.60
C PHE A 48 -15.67 9.18 -0.80
N SER A 49 -14.74 10.13 -0.85
CA SER A 49 -13.97 10.40 -2.06
C SER A 49 -12.60 9.74 -1.96
N LEU A 50 -12.17 9.05 -3.01
CA LEU A 50 -10.92 8.30 -3.05
C LEU A 50 -9.94 8.98 -4.00
N LEU A 51 -8.83 9.46 -3.44
CA LEU A 51 -7.65 9.94 -4.15
C LEU A 51 -6.62 8.82 -4.20
N THR A 52 -6.30 8.31 -5.38
CA THR A 52 -5.23 7.34 -5.57
C THR A 52 -4.11 7.99 -6.36
N ILE A 53 -2.91 8.05 -5.81
CA ILE A 53 -1.73 8.66 -6.43
C ILE A 53 -0.73 7.55 -6.77
N SER A 54 -0.24 7.54 -8.01
CA SER A 54 0.86 6.66 -8.42
C SER A 54 2.17 7.21 -7.83
N ARG A 55 2.90 6.37 -7.10
CA ARG A 55 4.13 6.76 -6.40
C ARG A 55 5.31 6.96 -7.37
N PRO A 56 6.41 7.62 -6.96
CA PRO A 56 7.53 7.92 -7.86
C PRO A 56 8.05 6.68 -8.59
N GLY A 57 8.13 6.75 -9.92
CA GLY A 57 8.60 5.65 -10.76
C GLY A 57 7.57 4.55 -11.07
N TYR A 58 6.36 4.64 -10.53
CA TYR A 58 5.20 3.85 -10.94
C TYR A 58 4.43 4.59 -12.03
N ASP A 59 3.87 3.81 -12.97
CA ASP A 59 3.00 4.31 -14.04
C ASP A 59 3.58 5.53 -14.79
N TYR A 60 2.90 6.68 -14.75
CA TYR A 60 3.37 7.93 -15.37
C TYR A 60 3.95 8.94 -14.37
N THR A 61 4.05 8.59 -13.08
CA THR A 61 4.67 9.47 -12.09
C THR A 61 6.19 9.44 -12.22
N GLU A 62 6.78 10.61 -12.47
CA GLU A 62 8.21 10.76 -12.65
C GLU A 62 8.99 10.53 -11.36
N LEU A 63 10.20 9.96 -11.46
CA LEU A 63 11.07 9.75 -10.29
C LEU A 63 11.51 11.06 -9.61
N SER A 64 11.47 12.19 -10.33
CA SER A 64 11.83 13.49 -9.79
C SER A 64 10.82 14.01 -8.78
N THR A 65 9.60 13.49 -8.78
CA THR A 65 8.53 13.84 -7.82
C THR A 65 8.86 13.48 -6.37
N GLY A 66 9.85 12.61 -6.15
CA GLY A 66 10.45 12.40 -4.83
C GLY A 66 11.22 11.09 -4.79
N ARG A 67 12.49 11.15 -4.35
CA ARG A 67 13.33 9.94 -4.19
C ARG A 67 13.29 9.40 -2.77
N THR A 68 12.86 10.21 -1.81
CA THR A 68 12.63 9.82 -0.43
C THR A 68 11.13 9.93 -0.12
N PRO A 69 10.66 9.26 0.94
CA PRO A 69 9.29 9.40 1.41
C PRO A 69 8.87 10.85 1.70
N GLU A 70 9.76 11.63 2.30
CA GLU A 70 9.54 13.04 2.65
C GLU A 70 9.41 13.92 1.40
N ASP A 71 10.30 13.73 0.43
CA ASP A 71 10.23 14.47 -0.82
C ASP A 71 8.91 14.25 -1.55
N PHE A 72 8.43 13.01 -1.56
CA PHE A 72 7.17 12.67 -2.20
C PHE A 72 5.96 13.12 -1.36
N ALA A 73 6.08 13.19 -0.03
CA ALA A 73 5.05 13.77 0.82
C ALA A 73 4.79 15.26 0.46
N ASP A 74 5.84 16.05 0.20
CA ASP A 74 5.66 17.43 -0.28
C ASP A 74 4.92 17.48 -1.62
N THR A 75 5.25 16.55 -2.52
CA THR A 75 4.58 16.48 -3.83
C THR A 75 3.11 16.07 -3.70
N ILE A 76 2.78 15.19 -2.75
CA ILE A 76 1.38 14.86 -2.43
C ILE A 76 0.65 16.13 -1.98
N VAL A 77 1.27 16.99 -1.18
CA VAL A 77 0.68 18.27 -0.74
C VAL A 77 0.34 19.17 -1.92
N GLU A 78 1.19 19.25 -2.96
CA GLU A 78 0.86 19.98 -4.19
C GLU A 78 -0.37 19.40 -4.92
N VAL A 79 -0.52 18.06 -4.92
CA VAL A 79 -1.73 17.41 -5.48
C VAL A 79 -2.97 17.76 -4.64
N LEU A 80 -2.86 17.76 -3.32
CA LEU A 80 -3.95 18.15 -2.43
C LEU A 80 -4.36 19.63 -2.66
N ASP A 81 -3.38 20.52 -2.82
CA ASP A 81 -3.63 21.94 -3.12
C ASP A 81 -4.31 22.15 -4.47
N HIS A 82 -3.86 21.43 -5.51
CA HIS A 82 -4.50 21.44 -6.82
C HIS A 82 -5.97 21.01 -6.77
N LEU A 83 -6.28 20.01 -5.94
CA LEU A 83 -7.64 19.52 -5.71
C LEU A 83 -8.42 20.33 -4.67
N GLN A 84 -7.80 21.36 -4.08
CA GLN A 84 -8.37 22.18 -3.01
C GLN A 84 -8.81 21.35 -1.78
N LEU A 85 -8.07 20.29 -1.47
CA LEU A 85 -8.28 19.43 -0.32
C LEU A 85 -7.43 19.93 0.85
N GLU A 86 -8.08 20.58 1.82
CA GLU A 86 -7.38 21.09 3.02
C GLU A 86 -6.78 19.93 3.83
N LYS A 87 -7.53 18.84 4.02
CA LYS A 87 -7.13 17.71 4.87
C LYS A 87 -7.74 16.40 4.37
N VAL A 88 -6.98 15.30 4.45
CA VAL A 88 -7.39 13.97 3.99
C VAL A 88 -7.14 12.87 5.02
N ASN A 89 -7.95 11.81 5.00
CA ASN A 89 -7.57 10.55 5.66
C ASN A 89 -6.55 9.82 4.78
N VAL A 90 -5.57 9.15 5.36
CA VAL A 90 -4.52 8.46 4.61
C VAL A 90 -4.60 6.97 4.91
N ILE A 91 -4.69 6.14 3.87
CA ILE A 91 -4.48 4.69 3.95
C ILE A 91 -3.16 4.39 3.25
N SER A 92 -2.22 3.82 3.99
CA SER A 92 -0.91 3.44 3.49
C SER A 92 -0.70 1.94 3.64
N ILE A 93 -0.39 1.29 2.52
CA ILE A 93 -0.34 -0.17 2.41
C ILE A 93 1.10 -0.63 2.18
N SER A 94 1.57 -1.60 2.97
CA SER A 94 2.85 -2.29 2.70
C SER A 94 4.01 -1.32 2.48
N ALA A 95 4.70 -1.39 1.34
CA ALA A 95 5.83 -0.54 0.99
C ALA A 95 5.53 0.97 0.94
N ALA A 96 4.26 1.39 0.96
CA ALA A 96 3.91 2.80 1.08
C ALA A 96 4.01 3.34 2.51
N GLY A 97 4.19 2.48 3.52
CA GLY A 97 4.29 2.85 4.93
C GLY A 97 5.16 4.08 5.18
N PRO A 98 6.43 4.11 4.71
CA PRO A 98 7.31 5.26 4.87
C PRO A 98 6.72 6.56 4.33
N THR A 99 6.09 6.53 3.15
CA THR A 99 5.45 7.72 2.54
C THR A 99 4.26 8.21 3.36
N GLY A 100 3.40 7.30 3.82
CA GLY A 100 2.25 7.66 4.66
C GLY A 100 2.67 8.28 5.99
N ILE A 101 3.72 7.73 6.60
CA ILE A 101 4.32 8.27 7.83
C ILE A 101 4.95 9.63 7.56
N ALA A 102 5.74 9.78 6.49
CA ALA A 102 6.37 11.05 6.12
C ALA A 102 5.34 12.17 5.95
N LEU A 103 4.24 11.89 5.25
CA LEU A 103 3.14 12.84 5.08
C LEU A 103 2.52 13.24 6.42
N ALA A 104 2.25 12.28 7.31
CA ALA A 104 1.63 12.55 8.60
C ALA A 104 2.57 13.25 9.61
N VAL A 105 3.89 13.03 9.52
CA VAL A 105 4.88 13.70 10.39
C VAL A 105 5.20 15.10 9.88
N HIS A 106 5.41 15.28 8.57
CA HIS A 106 5.87 16.54 7.99
C HIS A 106 4.73 17.51 7.68
N HIS A 107 3.53 16.98 7.40
CA HIS A 107 2.34 17.75 7.06
C HIS A 107 1.12 17.33 7.91
N PRO A 108 1.21 17.35 9.26
CA PRO A 108 0.15 16.87 10.15
C PRO A 108 -1.16 17.68 10.04
N ASP A 109 -1.07 18.93 9.59
CA ASP A 109 -2.21 19.79 9.28
C ASP A 109 -2.98 19.33 8.02
N ARG A 110 -2.34 18.55 7.15
CA ARG A 110 -2.94 17.99 5.92
C ARG A 110 -3.49 16.57 6.11
N VAL A 111 -3.20 15.93 7.25
CA VAL A 111 -3.65 14.58 7.56
C VAL A 111 -4.71 14.59 8.67
N ALA A 112 -5.87 14.00 8.41
CA ALA A 112 -6.90 13.80 9.42
C ALA A 112 -6.57 12.58 10.29
N ARG A 113 -6.23 11.47 9.64
CA ARG A 113 -5.95 10.17 10.25
C ARG A 113 -5.01 9.38 9.36
N LEU A 114 -4.18 8.53 9.98
CA LEU A 114 -3.28 7.63 9.28
C LEU A 114 -3.65 6.17 9.60
N LEU A 115 -4.03 5.43 8.56
CA LEU A 115 -4.27 3.99 8.61
C LEU A 115 -3.11 3.25 7.94
N LEU A 116 -2.41 2.42 8.70
CA LEU A 116 -1.27 1.61 8.26
C LEU A 116 -1.72 0.15 8.11
N GLU A 117 -1.85 -0.31 6.87
CA GLU A 117 -2.32 -1.66 6.55
C GLU A 117 -1.16 -2.53 6.09
N ALA A 118 -0.75 -3.47 6.97
CA ALA A 118 0.42 -4.30 6.77
C ALA A 118 1.64 -3.47 6.31
N ALA A 119 1.81 -2.26 6.86
CA ALA A 119 2.74 -1.25 6.34
C ALA A 119 4.17 -1.43 6.89
N LEU A 120 5.17 -1.13 6.05
CA LEU A 120 6.56 -1.14 6.48
C LEU A 120 6.91 0.09 7.31
N LEU A 121 7.51 -0.14 8.48
CA LEU A 121 8.06 0.88 9.38
C LEU A 121 9.59 0.75 9.53
N THR A 122 10.17 -0.30 8.96
CA THR A 122 11.60 -0.59 9.01
C THR A 122 12.17 -0.73 7.61
N SER A 123 13.46 -0.47 7.46
CA SER A 123 14.17 -0.69 6.20
C SER A 123 14.18 -2.17 5.80
N TRP A 124 14.23 -2.42 4.50
CA TRP A 124 14.37 -3.75 3.95
C TRP A 124 15.70 -4.40 4.37
N GLU A 125 15.66 -5.69 4.66
CA GLU A 125 16.87 -6.46 4.93
C GLU A 125 17.81 -6.46 3.71
N GLY A 126 19.13 -6.36 3.94
CA GLY A 126 20.11 -6.14 2.88
C GLY A 126 20.12 -7.21 1.79
N ASP A 127 19.93 -8.48 2.14
CA ASP A 127 19.93 -9.57 1.15
C ASP A 127 18.60 -9.66 0.38
N VAL A 128 17.47 -9.38 1.04
CA VAL A 128 16.16 -9.25 0.39
C VAL A 128 16.20 -8.10 -0.62
N LYS A 129 16.72 -6.94 -0.20
CA LYS A 129 16.91 -5.76 -1.04
C LYS A 129 17.74 -6.04 -2.28
N LYS A 130 18.89 -6.72 -2.16
CA LYS A 130 19.75 -7.07 -3.30
C LYS A 130 19.04 -7.98 -4.31
N ARG A 131 18.33 -9.01 -3.82
CA ARG A 131 17.60 -9.96 -4.68
C ARG A 131 16.44 -9.27 -5.39
N ALA A 132 15.66 -8.49 -4.65
CA ALA A 132 14.58 -7.67 -5.17
C ALA A 132 15.08 -6.68 -6.24
N ALA A 133 16.22 -6.02 -6.00
CA ALA A 133 16.80 -5.07 -6.94
C ALA A 133 17.23 -5.72 -8.27
N LEU A 134 17.72 -6.96 -8.22
CA LEU A 134 18.08 -7.72 -9.42
C LEU A 134 16.84 -8.10 -10.25
N LEU A 135 15.78 -8.59 -9.57
CA LEU A 135 14.55 -9.08 -10.22
C LEU A 135 13.70 -7.94 -10.76
N PHE A 136 13.51 -6.88 -9.97
CA PHE A 136 12.57 -5.79 -10.24
C PHE A 136 13.24 -4.50 -10.69
N GLY A 137 14.54 -4.55 -10.99
CA GLY A 137 15.28 -3.47 -11.65
C GLY A 137 15.35 -3.72 -13.16
N PRO A 138 16.52 -4.05 -13.73
CA PRO A 138 16.66 -4.26 -15.17
C PRO A 138 15.76 -5.38 -15.75
N ALA A 139 15.42 -6.38 -14.93
CA ALA A 139 14.64 -7.54 -15.36
C ALA A 139 13.11 -7.39 -15.15
N GLU A 140 12.64 -6.26 -14.59
CA GLU A 140 11.25 -6.07 -14.13
C GLU A 140 10.20 -6.43 -15.19
N LYS A 141 10.36 -5.90 -16.41
CA LYS A 141 9.41 -6.13 -17.51
C LYS A 141 9.33 -7.60 -17.86
N PHE A 142 10.47 -8.28 -17.85
CA PHE A 142 10.56 -9.71 -18.14
C PHE A 142 9.93 -10.52 -17.00
N VAL A 143 10.20 -10.18 -15.74
CA VAL A 143 9.60 -10.83 -14.56
C VAL A 143 8.08 -10.74 -14.63
N TRP A 144 7.51 -9.55 -14.79
CA TRP A 144 6.05 -9.39 -14.84
C TRP A 144 5.42 -10.01 -16.10
N SER A 145 6.07 -9.93 -17.26
CA SER A 145 5.58 -10.58 -18.48
C SER A 145 5.58 -12.11 -18.35
N SER A 146 6.61 -12.67 -17.73
CA SER A 146 6.71 -14.11 -17.48
C SER A 146 5.69 -14.55 -16.44
N LEU A 147 5.52 -13.79 -15.36
CA LEU A 147 4.51 -14.05 -14.33
C LEU A 147 3.11 -14.06 -14.93
N ARG A 148 2.73 -13.05 -15.73
CA ARG A 148 1.41 -13.02 -16.41
C ARG A 148 1.20 -14.21 -17.35
N THR A 149 2.25 -14.63 -18.05
CA THR A 149 2.18 -15.81 -18.93
C THR A 149 1.97 -17.08 -18.10
N MET A 150 2.73 -17.25 -17.02
CA MET A 150 2.57 -18.38 -16.11
C MET A 150 1.21 -18.37 -15.41
N LEU A 151 0.70 -17.20 -15.02
CA LEU A 151 -0.61 -17.05 -14.39
C LEU A 151 -1.74 -17.50 -15.33
N LYS A 152 -1.58 -17.31 -16.64
CA LYS A 152 -2.54 -17.76 -17.66
C LYS A 152 -2.57 -19.28 -17.83
N PHE A 153 -1.43 -19.95 -17.74
CA PHE A 153 -1.32 -21.39 -18.04
C PHE A 153 -1.24 -22.28 -16.80
N PHE A 154 -0.73 -21.76 -15.69
CA PHE A 154 -0.45 -22.47 -14.44
C PHE A 154 -0.82 -21.61 -13.21
N PRO A 155 -2.08 -21.13 -13.09
CA PRO A 155 -2.48 -20.18 -12.05
C PRO A 155 -2.23 -20.71 -10.64
N ASP A 156 -2.56 -21.97 -10.36
CA ASP A 156 -2.38 -22.56 -9.02
C ASP A 156 -0.91 -22.62 -8.59
N LEU A 157 0.00 -22.85 -9.53
CA LEU A 157 1.44 -22.86 -9.26
C LEU A 157 1.94 -21.45 -8.91
N VAL A 158 1.50 -20.43 -9.66
CA VAL A 158 1.86 -19.04 -9.40
C VAL A 158 1.29 -18.56 -8.08
N LEU A 159 0.01 -18.86 -7.82
CA LEU A 159 -0.66 -18.56 -6.55
C LEU A 159 0.08 -19.19 -5.39
N LYS A 160 0.39 -20.49 -5.46
CA LYS A 160 1.15 -21.19 -4.41
C LYS A 160 2.51 -20.55 -4.16
N GLN A 161 3.28 -20.26 -5.21
CA GLN A 161 4.61 -19.68 -5.06
C GLN A 161 4.54 -18.28 -4.44
N LEU A 162 3.63 -17.43 -4.89
CA LEU A 162 3.48 -16.08 -4.35
C LEU A 162 2.99 -16.10 -2.91
N LEU A 163 1.92 -16.84 -2.63
CA LEU A 163 1.31 -16.85 -1.30
C LEU A 163 2.26 -17.44 -0.26
N ALA A 164 3.15 -18.36 -0.65
CA ALA A 164 4.22 -18.85 0.22
C ALA A 164 5.17 -17.72 0.68
N ASP A 165 5.35 -16.66 -0.09
CA ASP A 165 6.15 -15.49 0.32
C ASP A 165 5.34 -14.49 1.17
N LEU A 166 4.01 -14.63 1.24
CA LEU A 166 3.10 -13.71 1.95
C LEU A 166 2.59 -14.26 3.28
N THR A 167 2.70 -15.56 3.54
CA THR A 167 2.22 -16.20 4.77
C THR A 167 3.34 -16.89 5.54
N THR A 168 3.31 -16.84 6.86
CA THR A 168 4.15 -17.68 7.72
C THR A 168 3.60 -19.09 7.88
N GLU A 169 2.31 -19.29 7.60
CA GLU A 169 1.60 -20.58 7.71
C GLU A 169 1.96 -21.54 6.57
N ASN A 170 1.38 -22.74 6.63
CA ASN A 170 1.41 -23.65 5.50
C ASN A 170 0.61 -23.06 4.32
N VAL A 171 1.23 -22.99 3.14
CA VAL A 171 0.62 -22.36 1.97
C VAL A 171 -0.53 -23.18 1.38
N GLU A 172 -0.50 -24.50 1.52
CA GLU A 172 -1.59 -25.37 1.10
C GLU A 172 -2.85 -25.13 1.94
N ASP A 173 -2.72 -25.05 3.26
CA ASP A 173 -3.82 -24.73 4.17
C ASP A 173 -4.40 -23.34 3.87
N TYR A 174 -3.54 -22.34 3.62
CA TYR A 174 -4.00 -21.02 3.24
C TYR A 174 -4.78 -21.04 1.91
N LEU A 175 -4.25 -21.71 0.88
CA LEU A 175 -4.93 -21.87 -0.40
C LEU A 175 -6.29 -22.56 -0.26
N ASP A 176 -6.38 -23.60 0.57
CA ASP A 176 -7.62 -24.36 0.79
C ASP A 176 -8.70 -23.52 1.48
N ASN A 177 -8.30 -22.52 2.27
CA ASN A 177 -9.22 -21.58 2.92
C ASN A 177 -9.67 -20.42 2.01
N LEU A 178 -9.06 -20.22 0.84
CA LEU A 178 -9.45 -19.18 -0.11
C LEU A 178 -10.70 -19.58 -0.90
N THR A 179 -11.70 -18.70 -0.93
CA THR A 179 -12.86 -18.88 -1.81
C THR A 179 -12.46 -18.69 -3.28
N PRO A 180 -13.30 -19.13 -4.24
CA PRO A 180 -13.07 -18.84 -5.66
C PRO A 180 -12.95 -17.34 -5.97
N ASN A 181 -13.67 -16.49 -5.23
CA ASN A 181 -13.60 -15.04 -5.39
C ASN A 181 -12.28 -14.49 -4.86
N ASP A 182 -11.79 -14.98 -3.71
CA ASP A 182 -10.48 -14.59 -3.18
C ASP A 182 -9.35 -14.94 -4.15
N ARG A 183 -9.37 -16.18 -4.68
CA ARG A 183 -8.39 -16.62 -5.68
C ARG A 183 -8.43 -15.75 -6.93
N ARG A 184 -9.62 -15.46 -7.45
CA ARG A 184 -9.79 -14.58 -8.61
C ARG A 184 -9.27 -13.17 -8.32
N PHE A 185 -9.56 -12.64 -7.14
CA PHE A 185 -9.07 -11.32 -6.73
C PHE A 185 -7.55 -11.26 -6.73
N ILE A 186 -6.87 -12.28 -6.16
CA ILE A 186 -5.40 -12.36 -6.17
C ILE A 186 -4.87 -12.47 -7.61
N VAL A 187 -5.51 -13.27 -8.47
CA VAL A 187 -5.14 -13.39 -9.88
C VAL A 187 -5.27 -12.05 -10.60
N ASP A 188 -6.39 -11.33 -10.41
CA ASP A 188 -6.63 -10.03 -11.03
C ASP A 188 -5.61 -8.99 -10.53
N MET A 189 -5.33 -8.97 -9.22
CA MET A 189 -4.29 -8.14 -8.61
C MET A 189 -2.91 -8.39 -9.26
N LEU A 190 -2.51 -9.65 -9.41
CA LEU A 190 -1.22 -10.01 -10.01
C LEU A 190 -1.15 -9.73 -11.50
N ALA A 191 -2.26 -9.86 -12.21
CA ALA A 191 -2.34 -9.60 -13.65
C ALA A 191 -2.06 -8.12 -13.96
N THR A 192 -2.42 -7.21 -13.06
CA THR A 192 -2.19 -5.77 -13.21
C THR A 192 -0.93 -5.26 -12.48
N SER A 193 -0.24 -6.13 -11.73
CA SER A 193 1.00 -5.75 -11.05
C SER A 193 2.12 -5.41 -12.02
N GLN A 194 2.77 -4.28 -11.70
CA GLN A 194 3.94 -3.76 -12.37
C GLN A 194 4.57 -2.71 -11.46
N SER A 195 5.88 -2.50 -11.56
CA SER A 195 6.58 -1.54 -10.71
C SER A 195 7.43 -0.53 -11.46
N GLY A 196 7.71 -0.73 -12.76
CA GLY A 196 8.55 0.18 -13.52
C GLY A 196 9.89 0.41 -12.81
N LYS A 197 10.15 1.65 -12.37
CA LYS A 197 11.31 1.97 -11.52
C LYS A 197 10.96 2.16 -10.04
N GLY A 198 9.67 2.24 -9.71
CA GLY A 198 9.21 2.65 -8.40
C GLY A 198 9.50 1.64 -7.30
N PHE A 199 9.41 0.33 -7.55
CA PHE A 199 9.76 -0.63 -6.49
C PHE A 199 11.24 -0.59 -6.13
N ILE A 200 12.13 -0.28 -7.07
CA ILE A 200 13.55 -0.06 -6.76
C ILE A 200 13.74 1.16 -5.87
N THR A 201 12.99 2.24 -6.14
CA THR A 201 12.97 3.41 -5.28
C THR A 201 12.46 3.07 -3.87
N ASP A 202 11.42 2.23 -3.77
CA ASP A 202 10.87 1.79 -2.47
C ASP A 202 11.87 1.01 -1.61
N LEU A 203 12.77 0.25 -2.25
CA LEU A 203 13.81 -0.49 -1.53
C LEU A 203 14.83 0.44 -0.84
N ASP A 204 14.98 1.66 -1.34
CA ASP A 204 15.88 2.69 -0.80
C ASP A 204 15.21 3.61 0.23
N HIS A 205 13.89 3.49 0.43
CA HIS A 205 13.19 4.28 1.43
C HIS A 205 13.60 3.90 2.85
N GLU A 206 13.90 4.91 3.64
CA GLU A 206 14.00 4.84 5.09
C GLU A 206 12.71 5.39 5.68
N THR A 207 12.28 4.85 6.82
CA THR A 207 11.08 5.36 7.49
C THR A 207 11.47 6.60 8.30
N PRO A 208 10.74 7.73 8.18
CA PRO A 208 10.96 8.90 9.03
C PRO A 208 10.81 8.57 10.51
N ASP A 209 11.26 9.47 11.39
CA ASP A 209 11.09 9.30 12.83
C ASP A 209 9.60 9.27 13.21
N ILE A 210 9.12 8.06 13.50
CA ILE A 210 7.71 7.76 13.78
C ILE A 210 7.24 8.45 15.07
N ASN A 211 8.15 8.80 15.98
CA ASN A 211 7.82 9.54 17.20
C ASN A 211 7.23 10.93 16.91
N GLY A 212 7.39 11.45 15.69
CA GLY A 212 6.83 12.72 15.25
C GLY A 212 5.34 12.67 14.87
N LEU A 213 4.69 11.50 14.88
CA LEU A 213 3.28 11.35 14.53
C LEU A 213 2.36 12.03 15.57
N GLN A 214 1.55 12.99 15.10
CA GLN A 214 0.65 13.80 15.95
C GLN A 214 -0.83 13.64 15.58
N VAL A 215 -1.14 12.78 14.61
CA VAL A 215 -2.51 12.49 14.16
C VAL A 215 -3.01 11.18 14.75
N PRO A 216 -4.32 10.91 14.79
CA PRO A 216 -4.83 9.58 15.10
C PRO A 216 -4.25 8.53 14.14
N VAL A 217 -3.71 7.44 14.71
CA VAL A 217 -3.09 6.35 13.95
C VAL A 217 -3.76 5.02 14.30
N LEU A 218 -4.10 4.24 13.28
CA LEU A 218 -4.48 2.84 13.40
C LEU A 218 -3.49 1.98 12.59
N GLY A 219 -2.90 0.98 13.22
CA GLY A 219 -2.13 -0.07 12.57
C GLY A 219 -2.95 -1.36 12.47
N MET A 220 -3.05 -1.94 11.27
CA MET A 220 -3.69 -3.23 11.03
C MET A 220 -2.66 -4.24 10.52
N TYR A 221 -2.37 -5.27 11.32
CA TYR A 221 -1.30 -6.23 11.04
C TYR A 221 -1.73 -7.65 11.40
N SER A 222 -1.23 -8.63 10.65
CA SER A 222 -1.36 -10.05 11.00
C SER A 222 -0.06 -10.58 11.57
N GLN A 223 -0.13 -11.46 12.58
CA GLN A 223 1.02 -12.21 13.05
C GLN A 223 1.55 -13.21 11.99
N LYS A 224 0.71 -13.57 11.02
CA LYS A 224 1.01 -14.54 9.96
C LYS A 224 1.55 -13.89 8.68
N ASP A 225 1.79 -12.58 8.72
CA ASP A 225 2.39 -11.84 7.61
C ASP A 225 3.90 -12.13 7.53
N ARG A 226 4.31 -12.79 6.44
CA ARG A 226 5.73 -13.06 6.16
C ARG A 226 6.43 -11.89 5.46
N SER A 227 5.69 -11.05 4.74
CA SER A 227 6.27 -9.94 3.98
C SER A 227 6.57 -8.74 4.87
N VAL A 228 5.69 -8.44 5.82
CA VAL A 228 5.83 -7.37 6.81
C VAL A 228 5.65 -7.98 8.19
N PRO A 229 6.75 -8.35 8.87
CA PRO A 229 6.67 -9.01 10.16
C PRO A 229 5.93 -8.18 11.20
N TYR A 230 5.22 -8.85 12.11
CA TYR A 230 4.43 -8.21 13.18
C TYR A 230 5.26 -7.34 14.14
N THR A 231 6.59 -7.44 14.11
CA THR A 231 7.49 -6.50 14.80
C THR A 231 7.28 -5.04 14.36
N ASN A 232 6.75 -4.78 13.17
CA ASN A 232 6.33 -3.44 12.74
C ASN A 232 5.16 -2.91 13.59
N ALA A 233 4.17 -3.75 13.92
CA ALA A 233 3.07 -3.38 14.82
C ALA A 233 3.59 -3.07 16.25
N LEU A 234 4.52 -3.88 16.73
CA LEU A 234 5.15 -3.67 18.04
C LEU A 234 5.98 -2.38 18.07
N LEU A 235 6.75 -2.10 16.99
CA LEU A 235 7.50 -0.86 16.84
C LEU A 235 6.55 0.33 16.86
N LEU A 236 5.48 0.31 16.05
CA LEU A 236 4.46 1.35 16.03
C LEU A 236 3.91 1.64 17.43
N LYS A 237 3.50 0.59 18.15
CA LYS A 237 2.93 0.75 19.50
C LYS A 237 3.93 1.29 20.51
N SER A 238 5.21 0.93 20.37
CA SER A 238 6.28 1.41 21.25
C SER A 238 6.65 2.88 21.00
N SER A 239 6.63 3.32 19.73
CA SER A 239 6.98 4.68 19.32
C SER A 239 5.80 5.66 19.43
N VAL A 240 4.57 5.18 19.24
CA VAL A 240 3.34 5.98 19.29
C VAL A 240 2.36 5.35 20.28
N PRO A 241 2.50 5.58 21.59
CA PRO A 241 1.71 4.91 22.61
C PRO A 241 0.19 5.09 22.44
N ASP A 242 -0.23 6.24 21.89
CA ASP A 242 -1.65 6.58 21.67
C ASP A 242 -2.23 5.98 20.38
N CYS A 243 -1.43 5.26 19.58
CA CYS A 243 -1.96 4.59 18.39
C CYS A 243 -2.85 3.40 18.77
N GLU A 244 -3.82 3.11 17.91
CA GLU A 244 -4.56 1.86 17.94
C GLU A 244 -3.80 0.79 17.14
N ILE A 245 -3.72 -0.43 17.67
CA ILE A 245 -3.27 -1.62 16.93
C ILE A 245 -4.43 -2.59 16.87
N PHE A 246 -4.82 -2.93 15.66
CA PHE A 246 -5.80 -3.97 15.38
C PHE A 246 -5.08 -5.17 14.78
N GLU A 247 -4.93 -6.22 15.59
CA GLU A 247 -4.42 -7.49 15.11
C GLU A 247 -5.48 -8.20 14.26
N VAL A 248 -5.12 -8.52 13.03
CA VAL A 248 -5.98 -9.19 12.06
C VAL A 248 -5.67 -10.68 12.07
N ASP A 249 -6.68 -11.55 12.25
CA ASP A 249 -6.54 -13.00 12.03
C ASP A 249 -6.62 -13.33 10.53
N SER A 250 -5.77 -12.66 9.75
CA SER A 250 -5.52 -12.95 8.34
C SER A 250 -4.41 -13.97 8.24
N ASP A 251 -4.55 -14.92 7.34
CA ASP A 251 -3.52 -15.94 7.10
C ASP A 251 -2.38 -15.44 6.20
N SER A 252 -2.33 -14.16 5.83
CA SER A 252 -1.22 -13.59 5.03
C SER A 252 -1.10 -12.06 5.14
N HIS A 253 -0.10 -11.52 4.42
CA HIS A 253 0.08 -10.09 4.13
C HIS A 253 -1.16 -9.41 3.53
N LEU A 254 -1.99 -10.14 2.79
CA LEU A 254 -3.19 -9.60 2.13
C LEU A 254 -4.36 -9.56 3.12
N ILE A 255 -4.27 -8.68 4.12
CA ILE A 255 -5.24 -8.62 5.24
C ILE A 255 -6.69 -8.35 4.82
N TRP A 256 -6.92 -7.89 3.59
CA TRP A 256 -8.24 -7.65 3.00
C TRP A 256 -8.81 -8.85 2.22
N ILE A 257 -8.20 -10.03 2.33
CA ILE A 257 -8.63 -11.27 1.66
C ILE A 257 -8.87 -12.39 2.68
N GLY A 258 -9.82 -13.28 2.39
CA GLY A 258 -10.12 -14.44 3.23
C GLY A 258 -11.12 -14.15 4.34
N LYS A 259 -11.18 -15.05 5.34
CA LYS A 259 -12.23 -15.09 6.38
C LYS A 259 -12.46 -13.77 7.12
N ASP A 260 -11.40 -13.01 7.35
CA ASP A 260 -11.42 -11.79 8.16
C ASP A 260 -11.50 -10.50 7.35
N ALA A 261 -11.56 -10.59 6.02
CA ALA A 261 -11.64 -9.43 5.12
C ALA A 261 -12.78 -8.47 5.50
N HIS A 262 -13.94 -9.01 5.89
CA HIS A 262 -15.08 -8.23 6.32
C HIS A 262 -14.87 -7.54 7.68
N THR A 263 -14.15 -8.17 8.61
CA THR A 263 -13.78 -7.56 9.89
C THR A 263 -12.80 -6.41 9.66
N VAL A 264 -11.81 -6.62 8.79
CA VAL A 264 -10.87 -5.58 8.35
C VAL A 264 -11.61 -4.41 7.70
N TRP A 265 -12.56 -4.70 6.80
CA TRP A 265 -13.40 -3.68 6.19
C TRP A 265 -14.16 -2.84 7.21
N LYS A 266 -14.84 -3.49 8.17
CA LYS A 266 -15.59 -2.80 9.22
C LYS A 266 -14.69 -1.92 10.08
N LYS A 267 -13.53 -2.44 10.51
CA LYS A 267 -12.61 -1.68 11.35
C LYS A 267 -12.03 -0.46 10.62
N ARG A 268 -11.72 -0.60 9.33
CA ARG A 268 -11.34 0.52 8.46
C ARG A 268 -12.42 1.60 8.44
N LEU A 269 -13.68 1.24 8.19
CA LEU A 269 -14.78 2.21 8.15
C LEU A 269 -15.01 2.89 9.51
N GLU A 270 -14.99 2.13 10.59
CA GLU A 270 -15.08 2.66 11.96
C GLU A 270 -14.01 3.73 12.19
N PHE A 271 -12.74 3.41 11.90
CA PHE A 271 -11.65 4.35 12.08
C PHE A 271 -11.74 5.58 11.17
N LEU A 272 -12.23 5.45 9.92
CA LEU A 272 -12.39 6.57 9.00
C LEU A 272 -13.59 7.48 9.35
N THR A 273 -14.56 6.99 10.12
CA THR A 273 -15.78 7.72 10.47
C THR A 273 -15.80 8.29 11.88
N ASN A 274 -15.03 7.74 12.82
CA ASN A 274 -14.98 8.17 14.23
C ASN A 274 -14.41 9.58 14.43
N THR A 275 -15.21 10.64 14.32
CA THR A 275 -14.84 12.05 14.62
C THR A 275 -14.20 12.24 15.99
#